data_AF-A0A835IEN7-F1
#
_entry.id   AF-A0A835IEN7-F1
#
_cell.length_a   1.000
_cell.length_b   1.000
_cell.length_c   1.000
_cell.angle_alpha   90.00
_cell.angle_beta   90.00
_cell.angle_gamma   90.00
#
_symmetry.space_group_name_H-M   'P 1'
#
loop_
_entity.id
_entity.type
_entity.pdbx_description
1 polymer ?
#
loop_
_entity_poly.entity_id
_entity_poly.type
_entity_poly.pdbx_seq_one_letter_code
_entity_poly.pdbx_strand_id
1 'polypeptide(L)'
;RPHNSLVEQGRLDEGRQVLEKVRGTSNVDVELADLVEASEAARAIKHPFRNLLAQKNRPQLVIAALGIPGFQQLSGMNSILFYAPVIFQSLGFGDGASLYSSIITSTTLVLATLVSMAVVDKFGRRFLFLEGGTQMIISMLAVAIILALKFGKGALIPKTDGIILVVMVCLFVAAYGWSWGPLGWLLTSELFPLETRSAGQSVVVCINLLFTSLVAQCYLVSLCHLRYGIFLLFAALIVIMSLFI
;
A
#
# COMPACT_ATOMS: atom_id res chain seq x y z
N ARG A 1 -20.11 4.76 16.98
CA ARG A 1 -20.45 5.08 15.57
C ARG A 1 -19.71 6.35 15.20
N PRO A 2 -19.06 6.46 14.03
CA PRO A 2 -18.25 7.62 13.69
C PRO A 2 -19.13 8.89 13.59
N HIS A 3 -18.67 9.99 14.18
CA HIS A 3 -19.38 11.28 14.26
C HIS A 3 -19.81 11.81 12.88
N ASN A 4 -19.01 11.59 11.83
CA ASN A 4 -19.37 11.94 10.45
C ASN A 4 -20.69 11.33 9.98
N SER A 5 -20.96 10.07 10.33
CA SER A 5 -22.17 9.39 9.87
C SER A 5 -23.44 9.92 10.54
N LEU A 6 -23.34 10.47 11.75
CA LEU A 6 -24.48 11.07 12.47
C LEU A 6 -24.81 12.46 11.92
N VAL A 7 -23.78 13.24 11.56
CA VAL A 7 -23.92 14.55 10.90
C VAL A 7 -24.48 14.39 9.48
N GLU A 8 -24.04 13.39 8.71
CA GLU A 8 -24.60 13.06 7.38
C GLU A 8 -26.07 12.59 7.44
N GLN A 9 -26.50 12.03 8.56
CA GLN A 9 -27.89 11.60 8.79
C GLN A 9 -28.80 12.73 9.29
N GLY A 10 -28.26 13.93 9.55
CA GLY A 10 -29.00 15.08 10.07
C GLY A 10 -29.24 15.03 11.58
N ARG A 11 -28.55 14.16 12.32
CA ARG A 11 -28.63 14.05 13.79
C ARG A 11 -27.53 14.89 14.44
N LEU A 12 -27.67 16.21 14.32
CA LEU A 12 -26.68 17.20 14.74
C LEU A 12 -26.38 17.15 16.24
N ASP A 13 -27.40 16.97 17.07
CA ASP A 13 -27.24 16.90 18.53
C ASP A 13 -26.44 15.67 18.99
N GLU A 14 -26.65 14.52 18.35
CA GLU A 14 -25.86 13.31 18.64
C GLU A 14 -24.45 13.38 18.04
N GLY A 15 -24.31 14.03 16.88
CA GLY A 15 -23.01 14.36 16.31
C GLY A 15 -22.17 15.21 17.27
N ARG A 16 -22.78 16.27 17.82
CA ARG A 16 -22.18 17.16 18.82
C ARG A 16 -21.76 16.41 20.08
N GLN A 17 -22.64 15.59 20.66
CA GLN A 17 -22.32 14.80 21.87
C GLN A 17 -21.16 13.82 21.64
N VAL A 18 -21.08 13.20 20.47
CA VAL A 18 -19.95 12.31 20.13
C VAL A 18 -18.67 13.13 19.88
N LEU A 19 -18.76 14.31 19.26
CA LEU A 19 -17.63 15.20 19.01
C LEU A 19 -17.04 15.72 20.34
N GLU A 20 -17.89 16.19 21.26
CA GLU A 20 -17.52 16.60 22.61
C GLU A 20 -16.85 15.46 23.39
N LYS A 21 -17.36 14.24 23.24
CA LYS A 21 -16.80 13.04 23.90
C LYS A 21 -15.45 12.60 23.32
N VAL A 22 -15.19 12.85 22.04
CA VAL A 22 -13.93 12.50 21.36
C VAL A 22 -12.86 13.57 21.59
N ARG A 23 -13.22 14.85 21.53
CA ARG A 23 -12.31 15.99 21.78
C ARG A 23 -12.06 16.25 23.26
N GLY A 24 -12.99 15.88 24.14
CA GLY A 24 -12.90 16.14 25.58
C GLY A 24 -13.12 17.62 25.96
N THR A 25 -13.65 18.43 25.05
CA THR A 25 -13.91 19.86 25.22
C THR A 25 -15.30 20.23 24.72
N SER A 26 -15.95 21.18 25.37
CA SER A 26 -17.30 21.65 25.01
C SER A 26 -17.34 22.65 23.84
N ASN A 27 -16.18 23.18 23.45
CA ASN A 27 -16.06 24.23 22.44
C ASN A 27 -15.82 23.62 21.04
N VAL A 28 -16.77 22.81 20.58
CA VAL A 28 -16.70 22.09 19.29
C VAL A 28 -17.60 22.72 18.23
N ASP A 29 -18.21 23.87 18.52
CA ASP A 29 -19.18 24.52 17.65
C ASP A 29 -18.60 24.91 16.28
N VAL A 30 -17.33 25.32 16.24
CA VAL A 30 -16.62 25.65 14.98
C VAL A 30 -16.36 24.40 14.13
N GLU A 31 -15.86 23.34 14.76
CA GLU A 31 -15.56 22.07 14.07
C GLU A 31 -16.86 21.35 13.65
N LEU A 32 -17.94 21.49 14.43
CA LEU A 32 -19.27 21.04 14.07
C LEU A 32 -19.82 21.83 12.89
N ALA A 33 -19.63 23.15 12.84
CA ALA A 33 -20.02 23.98 11.71
C ALA A 33 -19.29 23.57 10.42
N ASP A 34 -17.97 23.36 10.48
CA ASP A 34 -17.18 22.85 9.35
C ASP A 34 -17.68 21.46 8.88
N LEU A 35 -18.04 20.58 9.81
CA LEU A 35 -18.59 19.26 9.51
C LEU A 35 -20.00 19.33 8.90
N VAL A 36 -20.84 20.28 9.35
CA VAL A 36 -22.18 20.50 8.79
C VAL A 36 -22.08 21.09 7.40
N GLU A 37 -21.21 22.08 7.18
CA GLU A 37 -20.97 22.66 5.86
C GLU A 37 -20.43 21.59 4.88
N ALA A 38 -19.46 20.78 5.32
CA ALA A 38 -18.96 19.66 4.53
C ALA A 38 -20.03 18.59 4.24
N SER A 39 -20.93 18.33 5.21
CA SER A 39 -22.05 17.38 5.07
C SER A 39 -23.14 17.90 4.13
N GLU A 40 -23.49 19.18 4.22
CA GLU A 40 -24.45 19.84 3.33
C GLU A 40 -23.92 19.92 1.90
N ALA A 41 -22.64 20.26 1.73
CA ALA A 41 -21.97 20.24 0.44
C ALA A 41 -21.91 18.81 -0.15
N ALA A 42 -21.65 17.80 0.68
CA ALA A 42 -21.71 16.39 0.28
C ALA A 42 -23.13 15.94 -0.10
N ARG A 43 -24.16 16.36 0.65
CA ARG A 43 -25.58 16.06 0.36
C ARG A 43 -26.12 16.79 -0.87
N ALA A 44 -25.60 17.98 -1.17
CA ALA A 44 -25.98 18.74 -2.37
C ALA A 44 -25.56 18.03 -3.66
N ILE A 45 -24.56 17.14 -3.61
CA ILE A 45 -24.09 16.37 -4.76
C ILE A 45 -24.93 15.10 -4.94
N LYS A 46 -26.01 15.22 -5.71
CA LYS A 46 -26.89 14.10 -6.10
C LYS A 46 -26.19 12.94 -6.85
N HIS A 47 -25.00 13.17 -7.43
CA HIS A 47 -24.26 12.16 -8.21
C HIS A 47 -22.75 12.16 -7.92
N PRO A 48 -22.30 11.55 -6.81
CA PRO A 48 -20.89 11.53 -6.41
C PRO A 48 -19.96 10.94 -7.48
N PHE A 49 -20.36 9.84 -8.12
CA PHE A 49 -19.58 9.19 -9.20
C PHE A 49 -19.47 10.03 -10.48
N ARG A 50 -20.50 10.83 -10.80
CA ARG A 50 -20.52 11.68 -12.01
C ARG A 50 -19.70 12.95 -11.81
N ASN A 51 -19.71 13.51 -10.59
CA ASN A 51 -18.84 14.62 -10.20
C ASN A 51 -17.38 14.18 -10.01
N LEU A 52 -17.12 12.94 -9.60
CA LEU A 52 -15.80 12.33 -9.66
C LEU A 52 -15.24 12.38 -11.09
N LEU A 53 -16.00 11.91 -12.09
CA LEU A 53 -15.55 11.92 -13.49
C LEU A 53 -15.48 13.30 -14.16
N ALA A 54 -15.83 14.37 -13.44
CA ALA A 54 -15.79 15.74 -13.94
C ALA A 54 -14.37 16.19 -14.26
N GLN A 55 -14.22 16.95 -15.34
CA GLN A 55 -12.95 17.30 -15.97
C GLN A 55 -11.96 18.01 -15.04
N LYS A 56 -12.45 18.67 -13.98
CA LYS A 56 -11.66 19.40 -12.99
C LYS A 56 -10.88 18.50 -12.02
N ASN A 57 -11.40 17.29 -11.73
CA ASN A 57 -10.79 16.35 -10.76
C ASN A 57 -10.06 15.18 -11.43
N ARG A 58 -10.12 15.06 -12.78
CA ARG A 58 -9.54 13.95 -13.55
C ARG A 58 -8.05 13.70 -13.33
N PRO A 59 -7.13 14.68 -13.34
CA PRO A 59 -5.72 14.37 -13.18
C PRO A 59 -5.40 13.84 -11.78
N GLN A 60 -5.99 14.43 -10.73
CA GLN A 60 -5.84 13.93 -9.36
C GLN A 60 -6.49 12.55 -9.19
N LEU A 61 -7.63 12.30 -9.83
CA LEU A 61 -8.29 11.00 -9.81
C LEU A 61 -7.50 9.92 -10.55
N VAL A 62 -6.95 10.20 -11.72
CA VAL A 62 -6.16 9.22 -12.47
C VAL A 62 -4.87 8.91 -11.71
N ILE A 63 -4.19 9.92 -11.17
CA ILE A 63 -2.95 9.70 -10.42
C ILE A 63 -3.23 8.98 -9.09
N ALA A 64 -4.21 9.43 -8.31
CA ALA A 64 -4.53 8.85 -7.01
C ALA A 64 -5.24 7.49 -7.14
N ALA A 65 -6.24 7.36 -8.02
CA ALA A 65 -7.05 6.15 -8.11
C ALA A 65 -6.46 5.08 -9.02
N LEU A 66 -5.70 5.45 -10.06
CA LEU A 66 -5.09 4.49 -10.98
C LEU A 66 -3.59 4.32 -10.71
N GLY A 67 -2.86 5.44 -10.56
CA GLY A 67 -1.41 5.45 -10.39
C GLY A 67 -0.98 4.79 -9.09
N ILE A 68 -1.37 5.36 -7.94
CA ILE A 68 -0.91 4.90 -6.62
C ILE A 68 -1.21 3.41 -6.35
N PRO A 69 -2.47 2.93 -6.44
CA PRO A 69 -2.75 1.51 -6.19
C PRO A 69 -2.18 0.60 -7.28
N GLY A 70 -2.10 1.05 -8.53
CA GLY A 70 -1.44 0.30 -9.60
C GLY A 70 0.04 0.10 -9.31
N PHE A 71 0.76 1.18 -8.97
CA PHE A 71 2.16 1.15 -8.58
C PHE A 71 2.40 0.34 -7.30
N GLN A 72 1.50 0.43 -6.33
CA GLN A 72 1.55 -0.38 -5.12
C GLN A 72 1.51 -1.89 -5.45
N GLN A 73 0.63 -2.33 -6.36
CA GLN A 73 0.58 -3.73 -6.76
C GLN A 73 1.73 -4.14 -7.69
N LEU A 74 2.15 -3.25 -8.58
CA LEU A 74 3.29 -3.44 -9.47
C LEU A 74 4.64 -3.41 -8.73
N SER A 75 4.68 -2.96 -7.47
CA SER A 75 5.87 -3.06 -6.62
C SER A 75 6.31 -4.51 -6.36
N GLY A 76 5.47 -5.49 -6.64
CA GLY A 76 5.79 -6.92 -6.49
C GLY A 76 5.68 -7.43 -5.05
N MET A 77 5.09 -6.65 -4.13
CA MET A 77 4.84 -7.09 -2.75
C MET A 77 4.06 -8.41 -2.68
N ASN A 78 2.98 -8.55 -3.45
CA ASN A 78 2.22 -9.81 -3.51
C ASN A 78 3.07 -10.97 -4.02
N SER A 79 3.90 -10.73 -5.04
CA SER A 79 4.80 -11.77 -5.58
C SER A 79 5.81 -12.23 -4.55
N ILE A 80 6.37 -11.31 -3.76
CA ILE A 80 7.29 -11.65 -2.66
C ILE A 80 6.56 -12.43 -1.56
N LEU A 81 5.32 -12.07 -1.24
CA LEU A 81 4.52 -12.81 -0.27
C LEU A 81 4.25 -14.26 -0.72
N PHE A 82 4.03 -14.50 -2.02
CA PHE A 82 3.91 -15.85 -2.56
C PHE A 82 5.24 -16.61 -2.64
N TYR A 83 6.35 -15.92 -2.88
CA TYR A 83 7.67 -16.54 -2.95
C TYR A 83 8.28 -16.85 -1.58
N ALA A 84 7.98 -16.06 -0.55
CA ALA A 84 8.58 -16.20 0.76
C ALA A 84 8.45 -17.64 1.33
N PRO A 85 7.26 -18.27 1.34
CA PRO A 85 7.12 -19.68 1.75
C PRO A 85 7.99 -20.65 0.95
N VAL A 86 8.08 -20.48 -0.36
CA VAL A 86 8.85 -21.35 -1.28
C VAL A 86 10.35 -21.26 -0.99
N ILE A 87 10.85 -20.06 -0.70
CA ILE A 87 12.25 -19.82 -0.31
C ILE A 87 12.54 -20.49 1.04
N PHE A 88 11.67 -20.30 2.03
CA PHE A 88 11.81 -20.94 3.34
C PHE A 88 11.72 -22.47 3.26
N GLN A 89 10.88 -23.01 2.38
CA GLN A 89 10.77 -24.45 2.16
C GLN A 89 12.07 -25.00 1.56
N SER A 90 12.65 -24.28 0.59
CA SER A 90 13.93 -24.62 -0.04
C SER A 90 15.12 -24.59 0.95
N LEU A 91 15.00 -23.84 2.04
CA LEU A 91 15.98 -23.76 3.13
C LEU A 91 15.92 -24.96 4.11
N GLY A 92 14.95 -25.86 3.94
CA GLY A 92 14.79 -27.04 4.79
C GLY A 92 13.87 -26.83 6.00
N PHE A 93 13.08 -25.75 6.03
CA PHE A 93 12.08 -25.52 7.10
C PHE A 93 10.84 -26.44 7.01
N GLY A 94 10.81 -27.41 6.09
CA GLY A 94 9.76 -28.43 5.99
C GLY A 94 8.34 -27.83 5.88
N ASP A 95 7.36 -28.52 6.46
CA ASP A 95 5.94 -28.14 6.41
C ASP A 95 5.61 -26.85 7.19
N GLY A 96 6.50 -26.41 8.09
CA GLY A 96 6.35 -25.16 8.86
C GLY A 96 6.82 -23.90 8.13
N ALA A 97 7.48 -24.03 6.98
CA ALA A 97 8.10 -22.92 6.25
C ALA A 97 7.13 -21.76 5.94
N SER A 98 5.91 -22.09 5.50
CA SER A 98 4.87 -21.11 5.18
C SER A 98 4.40 -20.34 6.42
N LEU A 99 4.33 -21.02 7.57
CA LEU A 99 3.91 -20.40 8.83
C LEU A 99 4.99 -19.45 9.36
N TYR A 100 6.24 -19.92 9.45
CA TYR A 100 7.35 -19.08 9.90
C TYR A 100 7.58 -17.87 9.00
N SER A 101 7.56 -18.06 7.68
CA SER A 101 7.71 -16.95 6.72
C SER A 101 6.57 -15.93 6.86
N SER A 102 5.33 -16.38 7.01
CA SER A 102 4.17 -15.48 7.19
C SER A 102 4.27 -14.70 8.50
N ILE A 103 4.65 -15.35 9.60
CA ILE A 103 4.80 -14.69 10.90
C ILE A 103 5.91 -13.63 10.83
N ILE A 104 7.11 -13.99 10.36
CA ILE A 104 8.25 -13.07 10.28
C ILE A 104 7.92 -11.88 9.38
N THR A 105 7.33 -12.13 8.21
CA THR A 105 6.94 -11.08 7.25
C THR A 105 5.89 -10.16 7.85
N SER A 106 4.87 -10.73 8.50
CA SER A 106 3.78 -9.94 9.10
C SER A 106 4.24 -9.13 10.29
N THR A 107 5.07 -9.70 11.19
CA THR A 107 5.66 -8.97 12.31
C THR A 107 6.55 -7.83 11.83
N THR A 108 7.39 -8.09 10.82
CA THR A 108 8.24 -7.06 10.21
C THR A 108 7.40 -5.93 9.61
N LEU A 109 6.31 -6.27 8.92
CA LEU A 109 5.39 -5.30 8.34
C LEU A 109 4.72 -4.43 9.42
N VAL A 110 4.25 -5.04 10.51
CA VAL A 110 3.63 -4.31 11.63
C VAL A 110 4.63 -3.36 12.27
N LEU A 111 5.85 -3.82 12.56
CA LEU A 111 6.90 -2.98 13.14
C LEU A 111 7.26 -1.81 12.20
N ALA A 112 7.43 -2.08 10.91
CA ALA A 112 7.71 -1.06 9.91
C ALA A 112 6.57 -0.02 9.80
N THR A 113 5.32 -0.47 9.86
CA THR A 113 4.15 0.41 9.82
C THR A 113 4.10 1.33 11.05
N LEU A 114 4.42 0.82 12.24
CA LEU A 114 4.50 1.64 13.47
C LEU A 114 5.62 2.70 13.36
N VAL A 115 6.78 2.33 12.82
CA VAL A 115 7.87 3.27 12.56
C VAL A 115 7.43 4.35 11.56
N SER A 116 6.72 3.97 10.50
CA SER A 116 6.18 4.94 9.54
C SER A 116 5.27 5.97 10.17
N MET A 117 4.34 5.54 11.03
CA MET A 117 3.44 6.47 11.73
C MET A 117 4.21 7.50 12.57
N ALA A 118 5.31 7.10 13.21
CA ALA A 118 6.13 8.02 13.99
C ALA A 118 7.01 8.95 13.12
N VAL A 119 7.44 8.48 11.95
CA VAL A 119 8.40 9.18 11.08
C VAL A 119 7.70 10.10 10.08
N VAL A 120 6.47 9.78 9.65
CA VAL A 120 5.73 10.52 8.62
C VAL A 120 5.45 11.97 9.03
N ASP A 121 5.15 12.19 10.30
CA ASP A 121 4.88 13.52 10.84
C ASP A 121 6.15 14.38 10.92
N LYS A 122 7.34 13.75 10.98
CA LYS A 122 8.60 14.44 11.22
C LYS A 122 9.40 14.76 9.96
N PHE A 123 9.39 13.85 8.98
CA PHE A 123 10.20 13.98 7.75
C PHE A 123 9.38 14.22 6.48
N GLY A 124 8.05 14.16 6.59
CA GLY A 124 7.15 14.34 5.47
C GLY A 124 7.06 13.13 4.54
N ARG A 125 6.00 13.11 3.73
CA ARG A 125 5.59 11.94 2.95
C ARG A 125 6.54 11.63 1.79
N ARG A 126 6.99 12.67 1.08
CA ARG A 126 7.83 12.52 -0.12
C ARG A 126 9.18 11.88 0.19
N PHE A 127 9.76 12.23 1.35
CA PHE A 127 11.01 11.65 1.80
C PHE A 127 10.88 10.13 2.05
N LEU A 128 9.82 9.71 2.74
CA LEU A 128 9.52 8.30 2.99
C LEU A 128 9.30 7.48 1.71
N PHE A 129 8.68 8.08 0.69
CA PHE A 129 8.50 7.42 -0.61
C PHE A 129 9.81 7.20 -1.36
N LEU A 130 10.69 8.20 -1.37
CA LEU A 130 11.98 8.14 -2.06
C LEU A 130 12.94 7.19 -1.35
N GLU A 131 13.03 7.29 -0.02
CA GLU A 131 13.89 6.44 0.80
C GLU A 131 13.43 4.98 0.72
N GLY A 132 12.13 4.72 0.98
CA GLY A 132 11.56 3.39 0.90
C GLY A 132 11.66 2.79 -0.51
N GLY A 133 11.42 3.60 -1.55
CA GLY A 133 11.62 3.19 -2.94
C GLY A 133 13.07 2.80 -3.24
N THR A 134 14.05 3.57 -2.76
CA THR A 134 15.48 3.27 -2.93
C THR A 134 15.86 1.96 -2.24
N GLN A 135 15.40 1.74 -1.00
CA GLN A 135 15.64 0.49 -0.27
C GLN A 135 14.98 -0.70 -0.96
N MET A 136 13.77 -0.52 -1.51
CA MET A 136 13.07 -1.56 -2.28
C MET A 136 13.82 -1.91 -3.57
N ILE A 137 14.34 -0.92 -4.31
CA ILE A 137 15.14 -1.14 -5.54
C ILE A 137 16.39 -1.96 -5.21
N ILE A 138 17.14 -1.57 -4.17
CA ILE A 138 18.37 -2.27 -3.77
C ILE A 138 18.05 -3.72 -3.38
N SER A 139 17.01 -3.92 -2.57
CA SER A 139 16.60 -5.26 -2.12
C SER A 139 16.15 -6.13 -3.30
N MET A 140 15.37 -5.58 -4.23
CA MET A 140 14.91 -6.33 -5.41
C MET A 140 16.04 -6.66 -6.38
N LEU A 141 16.97 -5.73 -6.62
CA LEU A 141 18.15 -5.99 -7.44
C LEU A 141 19.03 -7.07 -6.80
N ALA A 142 19.24 -7.02 -5.48
CA ALA A 142 19.99 -8.04 -4.76
C ALA A 142 19.32 -9.42 -4.90
N VAL A 143 18.01 -9.52 -4.68
CA VAL A 143 17.24 -10.76 -4.86
C VAL A 143 17.34 -11.25 -6.31
N ALA A 144 17.15 -10.38 -7.30
CA ALA A 144 17.23 -10.72 -8.71
C ALA A 144 18.60 -11.27 -9.11
N ILE A 145 19.69 -10.63 -8.65
CA ILE A 145 21.07 -11.04 -8.94
C ILE A 145 21.38 -12.40 -8.28
N ILE A 146 21.01 -12.59 -7.02
CA ILE A 146 21.21 -13.85 -6.30
C ILE A 146 20.45 -14.98 -7.00
N LEU A 147 19.20 -14.73 -7.37
CA LEU A 147 18.38 -15.70 -8.08
C LEU A 147 18.97 -16.01 -9.47
N ALA A 148 19.39 -15.01 -10.23
CA ALA A 148 19.97 -15.19 -11.57
C ALA A 148 21.27 -16.01 -11.54
N LEU A 149 22.17 -15.74 -10.58
CA LEU A 149 23.45 -16.43 -10.46
C LEU A 149 23.32 -17.89 -10.00
N LYS A 150 22.27 -18.21 -9.23
CA LYS A 150 22.12 -19.52 -8.55
C LYS A 150 21.08 -20.42 -9.21
N PHE A 151 19.92 -19.90 -9.64
CA PHE A 151 18.90 -20.70 -10.35
C PHE A 151 19.32 -21.07 -11.79
N GLY A 152 20.22 -20.29 -12.42
CA GLY A 152 20.73 -20.60 -13.77
C GLY A 152 21.62 -21.84 -13.84
N LYS A 153 22.12 -22.35 -12.70
CA LYS A 153 23.08 -23.47 -12.66
C LYS A 153 22.56 -24.76 -12.03
N GLY A 154 21.27 -24.83 -11.67
CA GLY A 154 20.66 -26.07 -11.13
C GLY A 154 21.30 -26.60 -9.85
N ALA A 155 22.10 -25.78 -9.15
CA ALA A 155 22.77 -26.19 -7.92
C ALA A 155 21.86 -25.96 -6.71
N LEU A 156 21.79 -26.96 -5.82
CA LEU A 156 21.15 -26.85 -4.51
C LEU A 156 21.61 -25.56 -3.80
N ILE A 157 20.64 -24.73 -3.41
CA ILE A 157 20.89 -23.46 -2.73
C ILE A 157 21.64 -23.78 -1.42
N PRO A 158 22.89 -23.31 -1.23
CA PRO A 158 23.58 -23.41 0.04
C PRO A 158 22.74 -22.71 1.12
N LYS A 159 22.64 -23.29 2.33
CA LYS A 159 21.85 -22.72 3.44
C LYS A 159 22.17 -21.24 3.70
N THR A 160 23.42 -20.83 3.49
CA THR A 160 23.88 -19.44 3.60
C THR A 160 23.19 -18.48 2.62
N ASP A 161 22.99 -18.89 1.36
CA ASP A 161 22.39 -18.04 0.33
C ASP A 161 20.89 -17.84 0.55
N GLY A 162 20.20 -18.87 1.06
CA GLY A 162 18.79 -18.73 1.40
C GLY A 162 18.58 -17.82 2.63
N ILE A 163 19.48 -17.82 3.62
CA ILE A 163 19.42 -16.85 4.74
C ILE A 163 19.55 -15.42 4.20
N ILE A 164 20.48 -15.18 3.27
CA ILE A 164 20.64 -13.86 2.63
C ILE A 164 19.36 -13.46 1.88
N LEU A 165 18.74 -14.38 1.13
CA LEU A 165 17.47 -14.12 0.44
C LEU A 165 16.36 -13.76 1.42
N VAL A 166 16.25 -14.48 2.55
CA VAL A 166 15.26 -14.19 3.60
C VAL A 166 15.48 -12.81 4.20
N VAL A 167 16.73 -12.44 4.50
CA VAL A 167 17.06 -11.11 5.03
C VAL A 167 16.68 -10.02 4.02
N MET A 168 16.98 -10.21 2.73
CA MET A 168 16.63 -9.25 1.68
C MET A 168 15.11 -9.13 1.49
N VAL A 169 14.37 -10.23 1.58
CA VAL A 169 12.90 -10.21 1.56
C VAL A 169 12.34 -9.47 2.78
N CYS A 170 12.89 -9.70 3.97
CA CYS A 170 12.48 -8.98 5.18
C CYS A 170 12.78 -7.47 5.07
N LEU A 171 13.95 -7.09 4.52
CA LEU A 171 14.30 -5.70 4.26
C LEU A 171 13.38 -5.05 3.23
N PHE A 172 13.00 -5.78 2.18
CA PHE A 172 12.01 -5.31 1.21
C PHE A 172 10.64 -5.10 1.87
N VAL A 173 10.17 -6.05 2.67
CA VAL A 173 8.88 -5.98 3.36
C VAL A 173 8.86 -4.83 4.37
N ALA A 174 9.96 -4.62 5.11
CA ALA A 174 10.12 -3.47 5.98
C ALA A 174 10.07 -2.16 5.19
N ALA A 175 10.81 -2.09 4.08
CA ALA A 175 10.83 -0.91 3.21
C ALA A 175 9.46 -0.61 2.62
N TYR A 176 8.70 -1.63 2.23
CA TYR A 176 7.32 -1.46 1.75
C TYR A 176 6.40 -1.01 2.90
N GLY A 177 6.53 -1.67 4.07
CA GLY A 177 5.72 -1.43 5.25
C GLY A 177 5.82 -0.02 5.80
N TRP A 178 7.01 0.60 5.76
CA TRP A 178 7.16 1.96 6.26
C TRP A 178 6.86 3.06 5.24
N SER A 179 6.69 2.71 3.96
CA SER A 179 6.55 3.64 2.85
C SER A 179 5.24 3.41 2.11
N TRP A 180 5.28 2.66 1.01
CA TRP A 180 4.18 2.42 0.08
C TRP A 180 2.95 1.77 0.70
N GLY A 181 3.10 1.01 1.78
CA GLY A 181 1.99 0.44 2.54
C GLY A 181 1.04 1.52 3.08
N PRO A 182 1.40 2.23 4.16
CA PRO A 182 0.56 3.24 4.78
C PRO A 182 0.38 4.48 3.91
N LEU A 183 1.45 4.94 3.24
CA LEU A 183 1.37 6.17 2.47
C LEU A 183 0.51 6.04 1.20
N GLY A 184 0.39 4.85 0.60
CA GLY A 184 -0.50 4.63 -0.53
C GLY A 184 -1.97 4.89 -0.17
N TRP A 185 -2.40 4.43 1.00
CA TRP A 185 -3.75 4.68 1.51
C TRP A 185 -3.93 6.13 2.00
N LEU A 186 -2.90 6.69 2.64
CA LEU A 186 -2.96 8.05 3.16
C LEU A 186 -3.06 9.07 2.02
N LEU A 187 -2.21 8.97 0.99
CA LEU A 187 -2.22 9.87 -0.16
C LEU A 187 -3.54 9.83 -0.91
N THR A 188 -4.08 8.63 -1.16
CA THR A 188 -5.38 8.50 -1.81
C THR A 188 -6.48 9.13 -0.98
N SER A 189 -6.44 9.01 0.35
CA SER A 189 -7.45 9.64 1.21
C SER A 189 -7.38 11.17 1.20
N GLU A 190 -6.19 11.76 1.03
CA GLU A 190 -5.99 13.21 1.02
C GLU A 190 -6.23 13.87 -0.33
N LEU A 191 -5.99 13.15 -1.42
CA LEU A 191 -6.23 13.65 -2.76
C LEU A 191 -7.73 13.78 -3.08
N PHE A 192 -8.61 13.07 -2.36
CA PHE A 192 -10.04 13.19 -2.56
C PHE A 192 -10.68 14.26 -1.66
N PRO A 193 -11.45 15.20 -2.24
CA PRO A 193 -12.33 16.08 -1.46
C PRO A 193 -13.26 15.26 -0.57
N LEU A 194 -13.55 15.74 0.64
CA LEU A 194 -14.39 15.05 1.64
C LEU A 194 -15.67 14.47 1.05
N GLU A 195 -16.32 15.23 0.17
CA GLU A 195 -17.58 14.89 -0.51
C GLU A 195 -17.49 13.68 -1.46
N THR A 196 -16.31 13.44 -2.04
CA THR A 196 -16.08 12.39 -3.04
C THR A 196 -15.16 11.28 -2.53
N ARG A 197 -14.66 11.40 -1.30
CA ARG A 197 -13.69 10.47 -0.70
C ARG A 197 -14.21 9.04 -0.63
N SER A 198 -15.47 8.82 -0.25
CA SER A 198 -16.06 7.47 -0.15
C SER A 198 -16.14 6.78 -1.52
N ALA A 199 -16.62 7.49 -2.54
CA ALA A 199 -16.70 7.00 -3.91
C ALA A 199 -15.31 6.83 -4.54
N GLY A 200 -14.39 7.77 -4.32
CA GLY A 200 -13.00 7.70 -4.78
C GLY A 200 -12.25 6.52 -4.16
N GLN A 201 -12.39 6.30 -2.85
CA GLN A 201 -11.80 5.14 -2.17
C GLN A 201 -12.38 3.81 -2.68
N SER A 202 -13.67 3.76 -3.00
CA SER A 202 -14.26 2.56 -3.61
C SER A 202 -13.66 2.26 -4.98
N VAL A 203 -13.38 3.30 -5.79
CA VAL A 203 -12.69 3.16 -7.09
C VAL A 203 -11.23 2.74 -6.90
N VAL A 204 -10.50 3.33 -5.94
CA VAL A 204 -9.13 2.92 -5.56
C VAL A 204 -9.10 1.44 -5.20
N VAL A 205 -10.02 0.98 -4.35
CA VAL A 205 -10.09 -0.42 -3.92
C VAL A 205 -10.43 -1.33 -5.10
N CYS A 206 -11.38 -0.93 -5.95
CA CYS A 206 -11.72 -1.69 -7.16
C CYS A 206 -10.49 -1.85 -8.08
N ILE A 207 -9.77 -0.75 -8.34
CA ILE A 207 -8.55 -0.76 -9.16
C ILE A 207 -7.46 -1.60 -8.49
N ASN A 208 -7.27 -1.45 -7.18
CA ASN A 208 -6.30 -2.21 -6.41
C ASN A 208 -6.57 -3.73 -6.52
N LEU A 209 -7.83 -4.15 -6.40
CA LEU A 209 -8.24 -5.54 -6.56
C LEU A 209 -8.08 -6.03 -8.00
N LEU A 210 -8.41 -5.19 -8.99
CA LEU A 210 -8.20 -5.50 -10.40
C LEU A 210 -6.72 -5.73 -10.72
N PHE A 211 -5.84 -4.82 -10.28
CA PHE A 211 -4.39 -4.99 -10.44
C PHE A 211 -3.87 -6.19 -9.66
N THR A 212 -4.38 -6.45 -8.45
CA THR A 212 -4.02 -7.65 -7.68
C THR A 212 -4.37 -8.92 -8.45
N SER A 213 -5.57 -9.01 -9.01
CA SER A 213 -6.01 -10.15 -9.81
C SER A 213 -5.18 -10.31 -11.08
N LEU A 214 -4.89 -9.20 -11.77
CA LEU A 214 -4.08 -9.20 -12.98
C LEU A 214 -2.64 -9.65 -12.70
N VAL A 215 -2.02 -9.10 -11.65
CA VAL A 215 -0.68 -9.52 -11.20
C VAL A 215 -0.68 -10.99 -10.82
N ALA A 216 -1.69 -11.49 -10.09
CA ALA A 216 -1.79 -12.90 -9.71
C ALA A 216 -1.90 -13.83 -10.94
N GLN A 217 -2.70 -13.47 -11.93
CA GLN A 217 -2.84 -14.25 -13.17
C GLN A 217 -1.57 -14.21 -14.03
N CYS A 218 -1.00 -13.02 -14.21
CA CYS A 218 0.25 -12.86 -14.96
C CYS A 218 1.43 -13.55 -14.26
N TYR A 219 1.44 -13.61 -12.93
CA TYR A 219 2.52 -14.21 -12.15
C TYR A 219 2.72 -15.70 -12.46
N LEU A 220 1.65 -16.50 -12.58
CA LEU A 220 1.78 -17.91 -12.98
C LEU A 220 2.39 -18.07 -14.39
N VAL A 221 1.98 -17.23 -15.34
CA VAL A 221 2.51 -17.26 -16.72
C VAL A 221 3.97 -16.81 -16.75
N SER A 222 4.29 -15.78 -15.98
CA SER A 222 5.64 -15.24 -15.85
C SER A 222 6.58 -16.22 -15.14
N LEU A 223 6.11 -16.99 -14.16
CA LEU A 223 6.87 -18.07 -13.51
C LEU A 223 7.34 -19.13 -14.53
N CYS A 224 6.47 -19.50 -15.46
CA CYS A 224 6.77 -20.52 -16.48
C CYS A 224 7.77 -20.05 -17.54
N HIS A 225 7.73 -18.77 -17.95
CA HIS A 225 8.56 -18.27 -19.05
C HIS A 225 9.75 -17.41 -18.63
N LEU A 226 9.64 -16.68 -17.51
CA LEU A 226 10.53 -15.56 -17.20
C LEU A 226 11.29 -15.69 -15.87
N ARG A 227 11.24 -16.83 -15.14
CA ARG A 227 11.97 -17.17 -13.89
C ARG A 227 12.57 -15.98 -13.10
N TYR A 228 13.74 -15.46 -13.52
CA TYR A 228 14.46 -14.36 -12.86
C TYR A 228 14.15 -12.95 -13.41
N GLY A 229 13.67 -12.84 -14.65
CA GLY A 229 13.35 -11.57 -15.32
C GLY A 229 12.18 -10.82 -14.69
N ILE A 230 11.31 -11.50 -13.94
CA ILE A 230 10.17 -10.89 -13.24
C ILE A 230 10.66 -9.88 -12.19
N PHE A 231 11.71 -10.23 -11.44
CA PHE A 231 12.26 -9.36 -10.40
C PHE A 231 12.98 -8.15 -10.99
N LEU A 232 13.62 -8.31 -12.15
CA LEU A 232 14.18 -7.18 -12.91
C LEU A 232 13.09 -6.25 -13.46
N LEU A 233 11.99 -6.82 -13.94
CA LEU A 233 10.84 -6.06 -14.41
C LEU A 233 10.20 -5.27 -13.26
N PHE A 234 10.05 -5.89 -12.08
CA PHE A 234 9.58 -5.18 -10.90
C PHE A 234 10.56 -4.11 -10.42
N ALA A 235 11.87 -4.37 -10.42
CA ALA A 235 12.86 -3.35 -10.09
C ALA A 235 12.77 -2.15 -11.03
N ALA A 236 12.61 -2.37 -12.34
CA ALA A 236 12.40 -1.31 -13.32
C ALA A 236 11.10 -0.54 -13.08
N LEU A 237 10.01 -1.23 -12.72
CA LEU A 237 8.75 -0.59 -12.36
C LEU A 237 8.85 0.24 -11.08
N ILE A 238 9.60 -0.22 -10.08
CA ILE A 238 9.86 0.54 -8.85
C ILE A 238 10.70 1.79 -9.17
N VAL A 239 11.67 1.71 -10.09
CA VAL A 239 12.43 2.89 -10.55
C VAL A 239 11.50 3.91 -11.22
N ILE A 240 10.63 3.47 -12.13
CA ILE A 240 9.64 4.34 -12.79
C ILE A 240 8.71 4.97 -11.75
N MET A 241 8.27 4.19 -10.78
CA MET A 241 7.41 4.63 -9.68
C MET A 241 8.12 5.67 -8.79
N SER A 242 9.39 5.46 -8.43
CA SER A 242 10.19 6.41 -7.66
C SER A 242 10.50 7.69 -8.43
N LEU A 243 10.64 7.62 -9.76
CA LEU A 243 10.81 8.80 -10.63
C LEU A 243 9.52 9.61 -10.82
N PHE A 244 8.36 8.97 -10.65
CA PHE A 244 7.05 9.61 -10.79
C PHE A 244 6.67 10.50 -9.58
N ILE A 245 7.38 10.39 -8.46
CA ILE A 245 7.15 11.11 -7.19
C ILE A 245 8.07 12.33 -7.01
#